data_AF-A0A3B7MD51-F1
#
_entry.id   AF-A0A3B7MD51-F1
#
_cell.length_a   1.000
_cell.length_b   1.000
_cell.length_c   1.000
_cell.angle_alpha   90.00
_cell.angle_beta   90.00
_cell.angle_gamma   90.00
#
_symmetry.space_group_name_H-M   'P 1'
#
loop_
_entity.id
_entity.type
_entity.pdbx_description
1 polymer ?
#
loop_
_entity_poly.entity_id
_entity_poly.type
_entity_poly.pdbx_seq_one_letter_code
_entity_poly.pdbx_strand_id
1 'polypeptide(L)'
;MISSSSPLTTTDLNALAERVRMAAERANGNVHDLLALLRLLEQLHREICDNQFQAALPTNRQALYKLLRDIETNGGWPYIPRKRLESFLGAIQEESDSREC
;
A
#
# COMPACT_ATOMS: atom_id res chain seq x y z
N MET A 1 29.22 -2.46 -0.07
CA MET A 1 28.98 -1.04 0.27
C MET A 1 27.53 -0.95 0.71
N ILE A 2 27.28 -0.86 2.01
CA ILE A 2 25.93 -0.83 2.57
C ILE A 2 25.52 0.64 2.55
N SER A 3 24.65 1.03 1.62
CA SER A 3 24.14 2.40 1.55
C SER A 3 23.42 2.72 2.86
N SER A 4 23.98 3.61 3.65
CA SER A 4 23.37 4.23 4.82
C SER A 4 22.20 5.09 4.36
N SER A 5 21.04 4.47 4.15
CA SER A 5 19.79 5.20 3.95
C SER A 5 19.37 5.78 5.30
N SER A 6 19.42 7.10 5.42
CA SER A 6 18.77 7.79 6.54
C SER A 6 17.29 7.42 6.60
N PRO A 7 16.69 7.35 7.80
CA PRO A 7 15.27 7.05 7.94
C PRO A 7 14.45 8.15 7.25
N LEU A 8 13.40 7.74 6.54
CA LEU A 8 12.39 8.65 6.01
C LEU A 8 11.82 9.49 7.16
N THR A 9 11.90 10.83 7.04
CA THR A 9 11.37 11.73 8.06
C THR A 9 9.97 12.19 7.70
N THR A 10 9.21 12.67 8.70
CA THR A 10 7.91 13.30 8.49
C THR A 10 7.99 14.49 7.52
N THR A 11 9.10 15.23 7.54
CA THR A 11 9.34 16.35 6.62
C THR A 11 9.44 15.86 5.17
N ASP A 12 10.13 14.75 4.92
CA ASP A 12 10.27 14.17 3.58
C ASP A 12 8.91 13.72 3.03
N LEU A 13 8.10 13.05 3.87
CA LEU A 13 6.75 12.61 3.51
C LEU A 13 5.82 13.79 3.22
N ASN A 14 5.89 14.86 4.02
CA ASN A 14 5.10 16.07 3.79
C ASN A 14 5.49 16.78 2.50
N ALA A 15 6.80 16.85 2.18
CA ALA A 15 7.27 17.44 0.93
C ALA A 15 6.80 16.62 -0.29
N LEU A 16 6.81 15.28 -0.20
CA LEU A 16 6.26 14.43 -1.26
C LEU A 16 4.75 14.63 -1.43
N ALA A 17 4.01 14.66 -0.32
CA ALA A 17 2.57 14.90 -0.34
C ALA A 17 2.22 16.26 -0.97
N GLU A 18 3.00 17.30 -0.67
CA GLU A 18 2.84 18.63 -1.28
C GLU A 18 3.06 18.56 -2.80
N ARG A 19 4.11 17.89 -3.26
CA ARG A 19 4.37 17.73 -4.70
C ARG A 19 3.24 17.02 -5.45
N VAL A 20 2.64 16.01 -4.83
CA VAL A 20 1.48 15.30 -5.40
C VAL A 20 0.25 16.22 -5.43
N ARG A 21 -0.01 16.98 -4.36
CA ARG A 21 -1.11 17.96 -4.31
C ARG A 21 -0.96 19.05 -5.37
N MET A 22 0.23 19.61 -5.51
CA MET A 22 0.54 20.58 -6.57
C MET A 22 0.36 20.01 -7.98
N ALA A 23 0.71 18.74 -8.21
CA ALA A 23 0.48 18.08 -9.49
C ALA A 23 -1.01 17.92 -9.79
N ALA A 24 -1.83 17.57 -8.79
CA ALA A 24 -3.28 17.48 -8.93
C ALA A 24 -3.92 18.87 -9.19
N GLU A 25 -3.47 19.91 -8.50
CA GLU A 25 -3.92 21.29 -8.74
C GLU A 25 -3.60 21.79 -10.14
N ARG A 26 -2.41 21.46 -10.66
CA ARG A 26 -2.03 21.81 -12.04
C ARG A 26 -2.84 21.06 -13.10
N ALA A 27 -3.27 19.84 -12.78
CA ALA A 27 -4.14 19.02 -13.64
C ALA A 27 -5.63 19.39 -13.51
N ASN A 28 -5.98 20.42 -12.73
CA ASN A 28 -7.37 20.78 -12.46
C ASN A 28 -8.14 21.07 -13.76
N GLY A 29 -9.30 20.44 -13.91
CA GLY A 29 -10.13 20.52 -15.10
C GLY A 29 -9.72 19.59 -16.25
N ASN A 30 -8.57 18.91 -16.18
CA ASN A 30 -8.15 17.90 -17.15
C ASN A 30 -8.24 16.47 -16.59
N VAL A 31 -9.30 15.76 -16.95
CA VAL A 31 -9.56 14.38 -16.51
C VAL A 31 -8.45 13.41 -16.92
N HIS A 32 -7.81 13.62 -18.08
CA HIS A 32 -6.75 12.73 -18.55
C HIS A 32 -5.46 12.88 -17.74
N ASP A 33 -5.11 14.11 -17.36
CA ASP A 33 -3.93 14.39 -16.53
C ASP A 33 -4.14 13.88 -15.10
N LEU A 34 -5.34 14.07 -14.55
CA LEU A 34 -5.71 13.50 -13.25
C LEU A 34 -5.66 11.97 -13.29
N LEU A 35 -6.16 11.34 -14.34
CA LEU A 35 -6.11 9.88 -14.51
C LEU A 35 -4.67 9.37 -14.65
N ALA A 36 -3.80 10.10 -15.36
CA ALA A 36 -2.38 9.76 -15.46
C ALA A 36 -1.69 9.84 -14.09
N LEU A 37 -1.97 10.88 -13.30
CA LEU A 37 -1.47 11.03 -11.93
C LEU A 37 -1.91 9.87 -11.04
N LEU A 38 -3.20 9.50 -11.07
CA LEU A 38 -3.73 8.38 -10.28
C LEU A 38 -3.08 7.04 -10.66
N ARG A 39 -2.88 6.78 -11.95
CA ARG A 39 -2.21 5.56 -12.44
C ARG A 39 -0.76 5.48 -11.98
N LEU A 40 -0.04 6.60 -12.00
CA LEU A 40 1.33 6.66 -11.50
C LEU A 40 1.39 6.37 -10.00
N LEU A 41 0.51 6.98 -9.21
CA LEU A 41 0.45 6.74 -7.76
C LEU A 41 0.17 5.26 -7.44
N GLU A 42 -0.77 4.64 -8.16
CA GLU A 42 -1.06 3.20 -8.04
C GLU A 42 0.15 2.33 -8.42
N GLN A 43 0.87 2.67 -9.49
CA GLN A 43 2.06 1.94 -9.90
C GLN A 43 3.15 2.02 -8.83
N LEU A 44 3.48 3.23 -8.36
CA LEU A 44 4.48 3.44 -7.32
C LEU A 44 4.09 2.71 -6.02
N HIS A 45 2.82 2.77 -5.67
CA HIS A 45 2.28 2.05 -4.52
C HIS A 45 2.51 0.53 -4.64
N ARG A 46 2.20 -0.08 -5.80
CA ARG A 46 2.46 -1.51 -6.04
C ARG A 46 3.94 -1.85 -6.01
N GLU A 47 4.78 -1.05 -6.66
CA GLU A 47 6.23 -1.26 -6.67
C GLU A 47 6.82 -1.24 -5.25
N ILE A 48 6.35 -0.33 -4.40
CA ILE A 48 6.75 -0.28 -2.99
C ILE A 48 6.25 -1.51 -2.23
N CYS A 49 5.00 -1.93 -2.45
CA CYS A 49 4.42 -3.10 -1.80
C CYS A 49 5.18 -4.39 -2.16
N ASP A 50 5.33 -4.66 -3.45
CA ASP A 50 5.86 -5.92 -3.97
C ASP A 50 7.37 -6.07 -3.72
N ASN A 51 8.09 -4.95 -3.58
CA ASN A 51 9.54 -4.98 -3.37
C ASN A 51 9.94 -4.59 -1.95
N GLN A 52 9.85 -3.30 -1.60
CA GLN A 52 10.45 -2.81 -0.35
C GLN A 52 9.65 -3.21 0.88
N PHE A 53 8.32 -3.12 0.83
CA PHE A 53 7.46 -3.45 1.97
C PHE A 53 7.46 -4.95 2.25
N GLN A 54 7.28 -5.78 1.22
CA GLN A 54 7.31 -7.25 1.37
C GLN A 54 8.67 -7.73 1.90
N ALA A 55 9.78 -7.19 1.40
CA ALA A 55 11.12 -7.53 1.91
C ALA A 55 11.35 -7.07 3.37
N ALA A 56 10.66 -6.02 3.81
CA ALA A 56 10.75 -5.49 5.16
C ALA A 56 9.75 -6.15 6.14
N LEU A 57 8.90 -7.08 5.67
CA LEU A 57 7.91 -7.73 6.54
C LEU A 57 8.60 -8.53 7.65
N PRO A 58 8.11 -8.45 8.90
CA PRO A 58 8.67 -9.23 9.99
C PRO A 58 8.43 -10.72 9.76
N THR A 59 9.48 -11.53 9.85
CA THR A 59 9.37 -13.00 9.84
C THR A 59 8.88 -13.55 11.19
N ASN A 60 9.03 -12.78 12.27
CA ASN A 60 8.48 -13.11 13.58
C ASN A 60 6.98 -12.80 13.64
N ARG A 61 6.16 -13.82 13.93
CA ARG A 61 4.71 -13.71 14.09
C ARG A 61 4.28 -12.59 15.04
N GLN A 62 4.96 -12.42 16.19
CA GLN A 62 4.59 -11.39 17.16
C GLN A 62 4.79 -9.96 16.59
N ALA A 63 5.88 -9.75 15.87
CA ALA A 63 6.17 -8.47 15.23
C ALA A 63 5.21 -8.22 14.06
N LEU A 64 4.84 -9.27 13.32
CA LEU A 64 3.81 -9.19 12.27
C LEU A 64 2.44 -8.81 12.86
N TYR A 65 2.01 -9.44 13.95
CA TYR A 65 0.76 -9.07 14.64
C TYR A 65 0.76 -7.63 15.13
N LYS A 66 1.90 -7.14 15.64
CA LYS A 66 2.04 -5.74 16.06
C LYS A 66 1.89 -4.78 14.87
N LEU A 67 2.51 -5.11 13.73
CA LEU A 67 2.38 -4.35 12.49
C LEU A 67 0.94 -4.35 11.97
N LEU A 68 0.29 -5.51 11.94
CA LEU A 68 -1.11 -5.63 11.51
C LEU A 68 -2.05 -4.80 12.39
N ARG A 69 -1.90 -4.87 13.71
CA ARG A 69 -2.71 -4.07 14.64
C ARG A 69 -2.48 -2.58 14.47
N ASP A 70 -1.25 -2.16 14.17
CA ASP A 70 -0.92 -0.76 13.90
C ASP A 70 -1.61 -0.25 12.62
N ILE A 71 -1.61 -1.08 11.57
CA ILE A 71 -2.32 -0.83 10.31
C ILE A 71 -3.85 -0.78 10.53
N GLU A 72 -4.41 -1.67 11.34
CA GLU A 72 -5.84 -1.69 11.67
C GLU A 72 -6.27 -0.46 12.49
N THR A 73 -5.43 -0.01 13.42
CA THR A 73 -5.74 1.07 14.37
C THR A 73 -5.64 2.45 13.72
N ASN A 74 -4.60 2.68 12.92
CA ASN A 74 -4.36 3.97 12.28
C ASN A 74 -4.96 4.07 10.87
N GLY A 75 -5.50 2.95 10.35
CA GLY A 75 -5.93 2.82 8.96
C GLY A 75 -4.74 2.81 7.98
N GLY A 76 -5.03 2.68 6.69
CA GLY A 76 -3.98 2.71 5.65
C GLY A 76 -3.55 1.34 5.14
N TRP A 77 -4.50 0.44 4.91
CA TRP A 77 -4.22 -0.73 4.09
C TRP A 77 -3.71 -0.24 2.71
N PRO A 78 -2.53 -0.70 2.24
CA PRO A 78 -2.10 -0.42 0.88
C PRO A 78 -3.19 -0.89 -0.07
N TYR A 79 -3.84 0.03 -0.79
CA TYR A 79 -5.13 -0.17 -1.46
C TYR A 79 -5.15 -1.51 -2.23
N ILE A 80 -5.68 -2.57 -1.61
CA ILE A 80 -5.89 -3.84 -2.30
C ILE A 80 -7.08 -3.57 -3.21
N PRO A 81 -6.93 -3.65 -4.54
CA PRO A 81 -8.05 -3.44 -5.45
C PRO A 81 -9.16 -4.41 -5.03
N ARG A 82 -10.33 -3.88 -4.65
CA ARG A 82 -11.44 -4.57 -3.96
C ARG A 82 -11.83 -5.93 -4.57
N LYS A 83 -11.53 -6.17 -5.86
CA LYS A 83 -11.68 -7.48 -6.50
C LYS A 83 -10.84 -8.60 -5.89
N ARG A 84 -9.64 -8.33 -5.36
CA ARG A 84 -8.79 -9.34 -4.71
C ARG A 84 -9.32 -9.75 -3.33
N LEU A 85 -10.02 -8.86 -2.61
CA LEU A 85 -10.56 -9.20 -1.29
C LEU A 85 -11.77 -10.13 -1.41
N GLU A 86 -12.67 -9.89 -2.37
CA GLU A 86 -13.77 -10.82 -2.66
C GLU A 86 -13.25 -12.20 -3.11
N SER A 87 -12.23 -12.24 -3.98
CA SER A 87 -11.59 -13.50 -4.39
C SER A 87 -10.85 -14.20 -3.24
N PHE A 88 -10.24 -13.43 -2.33
CA PHE A 88 -9.53 -13.98 -1.18
C PHE A 88 -10.49 -14.51 -0.11
N LEU A 89 -11.58 -13.79 0.16
CA LEU A 89 -12.66 -14.25 1.04
C LEU A 89 -13.35 -15.49 0.46
N GLY A 90 -13.62 -15.51 -0.86
CA GLY A 90 -14.16 -16.67 -1.55
C GLY A 90 -13.25 -17.91 -1.44
N ALA A 91 -11.94 -17.75 -1.63
CA ALA A 91 -10.98 -18.84 -1.50
C ALA A 91 -10.86 -19.37 -0.06
N ILE A 92 -10.97 -18.49 0.95
CA ILE A 92 -10.99 -18.89 2.37
C ILE A 92 -12.27 -19.67 2.70
N GLN A 93 -13.39 -19.27 2.12
CA GLN A 93 -14.70 -19.90 2.33
C GLN A 93 -14.83 -21.25 1.61
N GLU A 94 -14.25 -21.38 0.41
CA GLU A 94 -14.11 -22.66 -0.28
C GLU A 94 -13.20 -23.64 0.49
N GLU A 95 -12.16 -23.15 1.16
CA GLU A 95 -11.26 -23.98 1.97
C GLU A 95 -11.89 -24.42 3.31
N SER A 96 -12.80 -23.62 3.89
CA SER A 96 -13.59 -24.04 5.06
C SER A 96 -14.64 -25.08 4.68
N ASP A 97 -15.34 -24.88 3.56
CA ASP A 97 -16.39 -25.81 3.11
C ASP A 97 -15.81 -27.14 2.59
N SER A 98 -14.58 -27.13 2.04
CA SER A 98 -13.87 -28.34 1.60
C SER A 98 -13.30 -29.18 2.74
N ARG A 99 -13.26 -28.66 3.98
CA ARG A 99 -12.76 -29.36 5.18
C ARG A 99 -13.88 -29.98 6.03
N GLU A 100 -15.14 -29.80 5.64
CA GLU A 100 -16.32 -30.38 6.32
C GLU A 100 -16.94 -31.59 5.57
N CYS A 101 -16.16 -32.30 4.75
CA CYS A 101 -16.51 -33.63 4.20
C CYS A 101 -15.44 -34.68 4.51
#